data_AF-A0A9P6NYT2-F1
#
_entry.id   AF-A0A9P6NYT2-F1
#
_cell.length_a   1.000
_cell.length_b   1.000
_cell.length_c   1.000
_cell.angle_alpha   90.00
_cell.angle_beta   90.00
_cell.angle_gamma   90.00
#
_symmetry.space_group_name_H-M   'P 1'
#
loop_
_entity.id
_entity.type
_entity.pdbx_description
1 polymer ?
#
loop_
_entity_poly.entity_id
_entity_poly.type
_entity_poly.pdbx_seq_one_letter_code
_entity_poly.pdbx_strand_id
1 'polypeptide(L)'
;DSNEPIATHNLSRWNDIINQLKDIQGTTQDLLAHLKVTTKPMCLFVLDYVGLSTNYDDIYEFISEQTKIKRLAVDRIPATGEIVMFTREEIMAQPSTLKDFDCRKAPVQRSI
;
A
#
# COMPACT_ATOMS: atom_id res chain seq x y z
N ASP A 1 -27.99 -17.70 28.35
CA ASP A 1 -26.57 -17.46 28.62
C ASP A 1 -25.71 -18.46 27.87
N SER A 2 -25.27 -18.07 26.66
CA SER A 2 -24.47 -18.91 25.78
C SER A 2 -23.03 -18.36 25.78
N ASN A 3 -22.16 -19.01 26.54
CA ASN A 3 -20.71 -18.76 26.53
C ASN A 3 -20.09 -19.40 25.27
N GLU A 4 -20.34 -18.81 24.11
CA GLU A 4 -19.56 -19.12 22.91
C GLU A 4 -18.13 -18.55 23.11
N PRO A 5 -17.07 -19.34 22.93
CA PRO A 5 -15.70 -18.86 23.11
C PRO A 5 -15.41 -17.70 22.15
N ILE A 6 -14.82 -16.62 22.63
CA ILE A 6 -14.43 -15.43 21.82
C ILE A 6 -13.64 -15.83 20.54
N ALA A 7 -12.94 -16.97 20.59
CA ALA A 7 -12.21 -17.55 19.47
C ALA A 7 -13.09 -18.02 18.29
N THR A 8 -14.29 -18.56 18.53
CA THR A 8 -15.16 -19.10 17.45
C THR A 8 -15.75 -17.98 16.60
N HIS A 9 -16.12 -16.85 17.21
CA HIS A 9 -16.64 -15.68 16.49
C HIS A 9 -15.58 -15.00 15.59
N ASN A 10 -14.30 -15.04 15.98
CA ASN A 10 -13.22 -14.47 15.17
C ASN A 10 -12.92 -15.31 13.92
N LEU A 11 -12.91 -16.64 14.02
CA LEU A 11 -12.58 -17.53 12.91
C LEU A 11 -13.56 -17.44 11.73
N SER A 12 -14.87 -17.36 12.00
CA SER A 12 -15.88 -17.16 10.95
C SER A 12 -15.63 -15.87 10.17
N ARG A 13 -15.44 -14.76 10.90
CA ARG A 13 -15.19 -13.45 10.31
C ARG A 13 -13.90 -13.40 9.50
N TRP A 14 -12.83 -14.03 9.98
CA TRP A 14 -11.57 -14.14 9.23
C TRP A 14 -11.72 -14.97 7.97
N ASN A 15 -12.46 -16.07 8.01
CA ASN A 15 -12.76 -16.87 6.82
C ASN A 15 -13.61 -16.10 5.81
N ASP A 16 -14.58 -15.30 6.28
CA ASP A 16 -15.39 -14.45 5.40
C ASP A 16 -14.55 -13.36 4.74
N ILE A 17 -13.63 -12.74 5.48
CA ILE A 17 -12.65 -11.80 4.92
C ILE A 17 -11.76 -12.52 3.89
N ILE A 18 -11.15 -13.66 4.24
CA ILE A 18 -10.29 -14.42 3.32
C ILE A 18 -11.05 -14.83 2.05
N ASN A 19 -12.34 -15.16 2.16
CA ASN A 19 -13.19 -15.48 1.01
C ASN A 19 -13.54 -14.24 0.17
N GLN A 20 -13.64 -13.05 0.76
CA GLN A 20 -13.74 -11.79 -0.01
C GLN A 20 -12.40 -11.41 -0.66
N LEU A 21 -11.29 -11.89 -0.08
CA LEU A 21 -9.94 -11.75 -0.61
C LEU A 21 -9.57 -12.90 -1.59
N LYS A 22 -10.50 -13.78 -1.95
CA LYS A 22 -10.31 -14.71 -3.06
C LYS A 22 -10.34 -13.91 -4.35
N ASP A 23 -9.36 -14.16 -5.23
CA ASP A 23 -9.21 -13.52 -6.54
C ASP A 23 -8.84 -12.02 -6.56
N ILE A 24 -8.37 -11.45 -5.44
CA ILE A 24 -7.72 -10.12 -5.43
C ILE A 24 -6.19 -10.19 -5.59
N GLN A 25 -5.64 -11.38 -5.84
CA GLN A 25 -4.23 -11.54 -6.16
C GLN A 25 -4.00 -11.00 -7.57
N GLY A 26 -3.07 -10.07 -7.72
CA GLY A 26 -2.73 -9.47 -9.00
C GLY A 26 -1.27 -9.05 -9.03
N THR A 27 -0.75 -8.86 -10.24
CA THR A 27 0.59 -8.34 -10.51
C THR A 27 0.58 -6.81 -10.59
N THR A 28 1.76 -6.19 -10.56
CA THR A 28 1.89 -4.76 -10.85
C THR A 28 1.34 -4.40 -12.24
N GLN A 29 1.38 -5.34 -13.19
CA GLN A 29 0.88 -5.17 -14.56
C GLN A 29 -0.64 -5.14 -14.58
N ASP A 30 -1.30 -5.91 -13.73
CA ASP A 30 -2.75 -5.85 -13.54
C ASP A 30 -3.16 -4.49 -12.94
N LEU A 31 -2.40 -3.99 -11.96
CA LEU A 31 -2.59 -2.64 -11.43
C LEU A 31 -2.45 -1.56 -12.52
N LEU A 32 -1.40 -1.63 -13.34
CA LEU A 32 -1.19 -0.70 -14.45
C LEU A 32 -2.31 -0.77 -15.51
N ALA A 33 -2.77 -1.98 -15.85
CA ALA A 33 -3.88 -2.17 -16.76
C ALA A 33 -5.18 -1.57 -16.19
N HIS A 34 -5.44 -1.78 -14.90
CA HIS A 34 -6.59 -1.21 -14.20
C HIS A 34 -6.55 0.32 -14.17
N LEU A 35 -5.38 0.91 -13.87
CA LEU A 35 -5.18 2.36 -13.84
C LEU A 35 -5.45 3.02 -15.20
N LYS A 36 -5.07 2.36 -16.30
CA LYS A 36 -5.30 2.86 -17.67
C LYS A 36 -6.78 2.97 -18.03
N VAL A 37 -7.60 2.02 -17.59
CA VAL A 37 -9.04 1.99 -17.94
C VAL A 37 -9.91 2.73 -16.91
N THR A 38 -9.36 3.04 -15.75
CA THR A 38 -10.10 3.67 -14.66
C THR A 38 -10.39 5.14 -14.94
N THR A 39 -11.67 5.51 -14.83
CA THR A 39 -12.11 6.90 -14.97
C THR A 39 -12.23 7.62 -13.62
N LYS A 40 -12.43 6.86 -12.54
CA LYS A 40 -12.70 7.37 -11.20
C LYS A 40 -11.42 7.75 -10.45
N PRO A 41 -11.45 8.77 -9.57
CA PRO A 41 -10.37 9.04 -8.63
C PRO A 41 -10.14 7.85 -7.68
N MET A 42 -8.89 7.52 -7.41
CA MET A 42 -8.51 6.38 -6.56
C MET A 42 -7.57 6.77 -5.43
N CYS A 43 -7.61 5.98 -4.37
CA CYS A 43 -6.62 5.94 -3.30
C CYS A 43 -5.83 4.64 -3.44
N LEU A 44 -4.50 4.75 -3.58
CA LEU A 44 -3.62 3.59 -3.60
C LEU A 44 -3.19 3.28 -2.18
N PHE A 45 -3.42 2.05 -1.72
CA PHE A 45 -2.89 1.54 -0.45
C PHE A 45 -1.63 0.72 -0.71
N VAL A 46 -0.57 1.01 0.04
CA VAL A 46 0.68 0.25 0.03
C VAL A 46 0.94 -0.29 1.43
N LEU A 47 1.39 -1.53 1.50
CA LEU A 47 1.82 -2.14 2.76
C LEU A 47 3.20 -1.60 3.06
N ASP A 48 3.32 -0.81 4.12
CA ASP A 48 4.56 -0.14 4.55
C ASP A 48 5.32 0.66 3.45
N TYR A 49 6.50 1.17 3.81
CA TYR A 49 7.34 1.98 2.93
C TYR A 49 8.18 1.17 1.93
N VAL A 50 8.17 -0.16 2.00
CA VAL A 50 8.85 -1.06 1.04
C VAL A 50 7.88 -1.78 0.10
N GLY A 51 6.57 -1.67 0.31
CA GLY A 51 5.57 -2.41 -0.46
C GLY A 51 5.30 -1.94 -1.90
N LEU A 52 5.89 -0.81 -2.33
CA LEU A 52 5.73 -0.30 -3.70
C LEU A 52 7.08 -0.16 -4.42
N SER A 53 7.90 0.78 -3.97
CA SER A 53 9.32 0.92 -4.34
C SER A 53 10.07 1.45 -3.13
N THR A 54 11.37 1.22 -3.07
CA THR A 54 12.26 1.81 -2.06
C THR A 54 13.09 2.95 -2.63
N ASN A 55 12.86 3.30 -3.89
CA ASN A 55 13.35 4.54 -4.48
C ASN A 55 12.17 5.52 -4.51
N TYR A 56 12.28 6.61 -3.77
CA TYR A 56 11.21 7.60 -3.70
C TYR A 56 11.02 8.34 -5.04
N ASP A 57 12.05 8.40 -5.90
CA ASP A 57 11.93 8.99 -7.25
C ASP A 57 11.00 8.13 -8.13
N ASP A 58 11.11 6.81 -8.08
CA ASP A 58 10.20 5.90 -8.81
C ASP A 58 8.74 6.11 -8.37
N ILE A 59 8.51 6.34 -7.07
CA ILE A 59 7.18 6.60 -6.53
C ILE A 59 6.67 7.95 -7.01
N TYR A 60 7.51 8.98 -6.96
CA TYR A 60 7.18 10.29 -7.46
C TYR A 60 6.78 10.23 -8.94
N GLU A 61 7.61 9.59 -9.78
CA GLU A 61 7.35 9.40 -11.21
C GLU A 61 6.04 8.64 -11.42
N PHE A 62 5.86 7.49 -10.76
CA PHE A 62 4.66 6.68 -10.86
C PHE A 62 3.40 7.48 -10.48
N ILE A 63 3.40 8.17 -9.33
CA ILE A 63 2.27 8.99 -8.94
C ILE A 63 2.08 10.10 -9.97
N SER A 64 3.13 10.78 -10.44
CA SER A 64 3.04 11.87 -11.42
C SER A 64 2.36 11.42 -12.73
N GLU A 65 2.67 10.23 -13.24
CA GLU A 65 2.07 9.67 -14.46
C GLU A 65 0.62 9.24 -14.24
N GLN A 66 0.31 8.63 -13.10
CA GLN A 66 -1.00 8.05 -12.81
C GLN A 66 -1.95 9.09 -12.20
N THR A 67 -2.42 10.03 -13.01
CA THR A 67 -3.27 11.17 -12.58
C THR A 67 -4.58 10.81 -11.87
N LYS A 68 -5.03 9.55 -12.00
CA LYS A 68 -6.20 8.99 -11.32
C LYS A 68 -5.94 8.70 -9.85
N ILE A 69 -4.70 8.49 -9.46
CA ILE A 69 -4.29 8.35 -8.06
C ILE A 69 -4.31 9.74 -7.43
N LYS A 70 -5.23 9.95 -6.50
CA LYS A 70 -5.38 11.21 -5.75
C LYS A 70 -4.78 11.14 -4.36
N ARG A 71 -4.65 9.93 -3.80
CA ARG A 71 -4.05 9.70 -2.50
C ARG A 71 -3.22 8.43 -2.51
N LEU A 72 -2.11 8.47 -1.78
CA LEU A 72 -1.27 7.34 -1.45
C LEU A 72 -1.37 7.12 0.06
N ALA A 73 -1.85 5.96 0.48
CA ALA A 73 -1.95 5.57 1.88
C ALA A 73 -0.93 4.46 2.15
N VAL A 74 -0.09 4.68 3.16
CA VAL A 74 0.88 3.70 3.66
C VAL A 74 0.29 3.08 4.90
N ASP A 75 -0.05 1.79 4.82
CA ASP A 75 -0.48 1.03 5.98
C ASP A 75 0.72 0.73 6.87
N ARG A 76 0.75 1.36 8.04
CA ARG A 76 1.74 1.12 9.10
C ARG A 76 1.06 0.65 10.38
N ILE A 77 -0.20 0.21 10.33
CA ILE A 77 -0.95 -0.28 11.50
C ILE A 77 -0.19 -1.42 12.18
N PRO A 78 0.36 -2.43 11.46
CA PRO A 78 1.07 -3.52 12.12
C PRO A 78 2.32 -3.08 12.89
N ALA A 79 2.97 -2.00 12.48
CA ALA A 79 4.22 -1.53 13.07
C ALA A 79 4.03 -0.40 14.09
N THR A 80 3.05 0.47 13.87
CA THR A 80 2.90 1.76 14.59
C THR A 80 1.46 2.05 15.01
N GLY A 81 0.47 1.31 14.51
CA GLY A 81 -0.94 1.59 14.74
C GLY A 81 -1.51 2.72 13.85
N GLU A 82 -0.77 3.20 12.87
CA GLU A 82 -1.13 4.39 12.08
C GLU A 82 -1.18 4.10 10.57
N ILE A 83 -1.99 4.90 9.85
CA ILE A 83 -1.95 4.98 8.39
C ILE A 83 -1.42 6.36 8.04
N VAL A 84 -0.34 6.42 7.26
CA VAL A 84 0.19 7.69 6.74
C VAL A 84 -0.44 7.94 5.39
N MET A 85 -1.05 9.10 5.20
CA MET A 85 -1.75 9.44 3.95
C MET A 85 -1.14 10.68 3.32
N PHE A 86 -0.82 10.57 2.04
CA PHE A 86 -0.31 11.64 1.21
C PHE A 86 -1.33 11.95 0.11
N THR A 87 -1.63 13.22 -0.11
CA THR A 87 -2.36 13.65 -1.30
C THR A 87 -1.41 13.77 -2.49
N ARG A 88 -1.96 13.63 -3.70
CA ARG A 88 -1.19 13.87 -4.92
C ARG A 88 -0.62 15.29 -4.91
N GLU A 89 -1.42 16.26 -4.52
CA GLU A 89 -1.05 17.68 -4.52
C GLU A 89 0.15 17.93 -3.60
N GLU A 90 0.18 17.32 -2.41
CA GLU A 90 1.34 17.37 -1.51
C GLU A 90 2.59 16.73 -2.13
N ILE A 91 2.46 15.54 -2.73
CA ILE A 91 3.59 14.85 -3.36
C ILE A 91 4.17 15.68 -4.52
N MET A 92 3.30 16.31 -5.34
CA MET A 92 3.72 17.14 -6.47
C MET A 92 4.35 18.46 -6.02
N ALA A 93 3.87 19.05 -4.93
CA ALA A 93 4.40 20.30 -4.39
C ALA A 93 5.71 20.09 -3.61
N GLN A 94 5.83 18.97 -2.89
CA GLN A 94 6.94 18.67 -2.02
C GLN A 94 7.34 17.18 -2.11
N PRO A 95 8.13 16.78 -3.12
CA PRO A 95 8.55 15.38 -3.29
C PRO A 95 9.30 14.81 -2.08
N SER A 96 9.91 15.68 -1.25
CA SER A 96 10.59 15.26 -0.02
C SER A 96 9.68 14.61 1.03
N THR A 97 8.35 14.70 0.90
CA THR A 97 7.43 13.95 1.76
C THR A 97 7.55 12.43 1.56
N LEU A 98 8.11 11.99 0.43
CA LEU A 98 8.33 10.59 0.11
C LEU A 98 9.67 10.04 0.64
N LYS A 99 10.46 10.83 1.38
CA LYS A 99 11.77 10.39 1.88
C LYS A 99 11.71 9.14 2.77
N ASP A 100 10.61 8.91 3.46
CA ASP A 100 10.43 7.71 4.29
C ASP A 100 10.44 6.41 3.46
N PHE A 101 10.19 6.47 2.15
CA PHE A 101 10.31 5.33 1.24
C PHE A 101 11.79 4.94 0.98
N ASP A 102 12.74 5.86 1.20
CA ASP A 102 14.18 5.58 1.17
C ASP A 102 14.66 4.91 2.47
N CYS A 103 14.06 3.76 2.78
CA CYS A 103 14.27 3.04 4.03
C CYS A 103 15.19 1.81 3.90
N ARG A 104 15.53 1.40 2.67
CA ARG A 104 16.43 0.26 2.44
C ARG A 104 17.89 0.69 2.50
N LYS A 105 18.61 0.18 3.50
CA LYS A 105 20.07 0.19 3.52
C LYS A 105 20.57 -0.76 2.43
N ALA A 106 21.65 -0.36 1.74
CA ALA A 106 22.32 -1.22 0.76
C ALA A 106 22.62 -2.59 1.39
N PRO A 107 22.48 -3.69 0.64
CA PRO A 107 22.87 -5.00 1.12
C PRO A 107 24.30 -4.94 1.65
N VAL A 108 24.52 -5.40 2.88
CA VAL A 108 25.88 -5.53 3.38
C VAL A 108 26.60 -6.53 2.48
N GLN A 109 27.69 -6.10 1.84
CA GLN A 109 28.53 -6.97 1.04
C GLN A 109 29.06 -8.09 1.95
N ARG A 110 28.54 -9.31 1.77
CA ARG A 110 28.87 -10.47 2.62
C ARG A 110 30.12 -11.23 2.17
N SER A 111 30.80 -10.76 1.12
CA SER A 111 31.98 -11.41 0.54
C SER A 111 32.88 -10.37 -0.14
N ILE A 112 34.19 -10.50 0.09
CA ILE A 112 35.26 -9.72 -0.55
C ILE A 112 35.41 -10.18 -2.01
#